data_AF-A0A376AAD2-F1
#
_entry.id   AF-A0A376AAD2-F1
#
_cell.length_a   1.000
_cell.length_b   1.000
_cell.length_c   1.000
_cell.angle_alpha   90.00
_cell.angle_beta   90.00
_cell.angle_gamma   90.00
#
_symmetry.space_group_name_H-M   'P 1'
#
loop_
_entity.id
_entity.type
_entity.pdbx_description
1 polymer ?
#
loop_
_entity_poly.entity_id
_entity_poly.type
_entity_poly.pdbx_seq_one_letter_code
_entity_poly.pdbx_strand_id
1 'polypeptide(L)'
;MRTFAHYLLLRLIRALAAAGTFAILLSGCQSMGTDGLVASNAPPEISGPAASAIAGDMVSRLAEQIGPGKATVSLKPDASPFGQALEAALKGWGYAVVTDQKTDSETKVIPLAYVVLPFDGQILARLSTDHVELGRAYNVTASGATPASALSLMRRG
;
A
#
# COMPACT_ATOMS: atom_id res chain seq x y z
N MET A 1 24.15 -58.86 -1.09
CA MET A 1 22.81 -58.25 -1.35
C MET A 1 22.37 -57.21 -0.31
N ARG A 2 22.76 -57.29 0.98
CA ARG A 2 22.32 -56.32 2.03
C ARG A 2 22.92 -54.91 1.95
N THR A 3 24.12 -54.75 1.39
CA THR A 3 24.82 -53.46 1.23
C THR A 3 24.22 -52.59 0.13
N PHE A 4 23.78 -53.19 -0.99
CA PHE A 4 23.21 -52.46 -2.13
C PHE A 4 21.89 -51.74 -1.78
N ALA A 5 21.05 -52.38 -0.95
CA ALA A 5 19.81 -51.79 -0.46
C ALA A 5 20.06 -50.57 0.45
N HIS A 6 21.14 -50.57 1.25
CA HIS A 6 21.51 -49.44 2.11
C HIS A 6 22.00 -48.23 1.29
N TYR A 7 22.77 -48.45 0.22
CA TYR A 7 23.20 -47.36 -0.68
C TYR A 7 22.03 -46.76 -1.46
N LEU A 8 21.05 -47.57 -1.85
CA LEU A 8 19.83 -47.09 -2.52
C LEU A 8 18.96 -46.28 -1.56
N LEU A 9 18.80 -46.73 -0.32
CA LEU A 9 18.06 -46.02 0.74
C LEU A 9 18.72 -44.67 1.07
N LEU A 10 20.05 -44.64 1.23
CA LEU A 10 20.80 -43.39 1.48
C LEU A 10 20.67 -42.39 0.32
N ARG A 11 20.65 -42.88 -0.93
CA ARG A 11 20.50 -42.05 -2.13
C ARG A 11 19.09 -41.48 -2.24
N LEU A 12 18.06 -42.26 -1.87
CA LEU A 12 16.67 -41.81 -1.82
C LEU A 12 16.47 -40.74 -0.74
N ILE A 13 17.05 -40.93 0.45
CA ILE A 13 16.99 -39.97 1.56
C ILE A 13 17.70 -38.66 1.17
N ARG A 14 18.87 -38.73 0.53
CA ARG A 14 19.59 -37.55 0.03
C ARG A 14 18.83 -36.81 -1.07
N ALA A 15 18.20 -37.53 -1.99
CA ALA A 15 17.37 -36.93 -3.05
C ALA A 15 16.13 -36.25 -2.46
N LEU A 16 15.48 -36.87 -1.48
CA LEU A 16 14.32 -36.31 -0.79
C LEU A 16 14.70 -35.07 0.05
N ALA A 17 15.86 -35.10 0.72
CA ALA A 17 16.38 -33.97 1.47
C ALA A 17 16.70 -32.77 0.56
N ALA A 18 17.32 -33.02 -0.60
CA ALA A 18 17.64 -31.99 -1.59
C ALA A 18 16.38 -31.39 -2.24
N ALA A 19 15.39 -32.23 -2.55
CA ALA A 19 14.09 -31.77 -3.06
C ALA A 19 13.32 -30.93 -2.02
N GLY A 20 13.36 -31.34 -0.75
CA GLY A 20 12.76 -30.60 0.36
C GLY A 20 13.40 -29.22 0.59
N THR A 21 14.72 -29.09 0.41
CA THR A 21 15.41 -27.79 0.54
C THR A 21 15.05 -26.84 -0.60
N PHE A 22 14.84 -27.35 -1.81
CA PHE A 22 14.44 -26.55 -2.97
C PHE A 22 13.01 -26.00 -2.83
N ALA A 23 12.10 -26.76 -2.22
CA ALA A 23 10.73 -26.33 -1.96
C ALA A 23 10.63 -25.17 -0.94
N ILE A 24 11.55 -25.11 0.04
CA ILE A 24 11.57 -24.03 1.05
C ILE A 24 12.06 -22.71 0.43
N LEU A 25 12.96 -22.77 -0.56
CA LEU A 25 13.46 -21.59 -1.28
C LEU A 25 12.42 -20.97 -2.21
N LEU A 26 11.34 -21.70 -2.53
CA LEU A 26 10.17 -21.21 -3.25
C LEU A 26 9.10 -20.61 -2.33
N SER A 27 9.39 -20.41 -1.04
CA SER A 27 8.53 -19.65 -0.13
C SER A 27 8.38 -18.22 -0.66
N GLY A 28 7.30 -18.00 -1.40
CA GLY A 28 6.93 -16.67 -1.90
C GLY A 28 6.72 -15.69 -0.76
N CYS A 29 6.83 -14.39 -1.05
CA CYS A 29 6.40 -13.34 -0.17
C CYS A 29 4.88 -13.47 0.06
N GLN A 30 4.48 -14.16 1.12
CA GLN A 30 3.13 -14.07 1.66
C GLN A 30 2.97 -12.64 2.18
N SER A 31 2.33 -11.77 1.38
CA SER A 31 1.74 -10.55 1.93
C SER A 31 0.69 -11.04 2.90
N MET A 32 0.95 -10.95 4.21
CA MET A 32 -0.05 -11.26 5.22
C MET A 32 -1.31 -10.48 4.84
N GLY A 33 -2.36 -11.21 4.49
CA GLY A 33 -3.67 -10.66 4.21
C GLY A 33 -4.17 -10.02 5.47
N THR A 34 -3.87 -8.74 5.65
CA THR A 34 -4.61 -7.91 6.57
C THR A 34 -5.94 -7.68 5.89
N ASP A 35 -6.99 -8.39 6.32
CA ASP A 35 -8.40 -8.11 5.99
C ASP A 35 -8.86 -6.73 6.51
N GLY A 36 -7.93 -5.80 6.72
CA GLY A 36 -8.13 -4.44 7.16
C GLY A 36 -7.11 -3.52 6.51
N LEU A 37 -7.46 -2.24 6.42
CA LEU A 37 -6.57 -1.21 5.92
C LEU A 37 -5.27 -1.16 6.74
N VAL A 38 -4.14 -1.10 6.04
CA VAL A 38 -2.83 -0.90 6.67
C VAL A 38 -2.84 0.45 7.41
N ALA A 39 -2.23 0.51 8.59
CA ALA A 39 -2.12 1.76 9.33
C ALA A 39 -1.36 2.82 8.50
N SER A 40 -1.90 4.05 8.51
CA SER A 40 -1.25 5.21 7.90
C SER A 40 0.16 5.43 8.44
N ASN A 41 1.14 5.55 7.54
CA ASN A 41 2.54 5.85 7.89
C ASN A 41 3.23 6.63 6.77
N ALA A 42 3.93 7.71 7.12
CA ALA A 42 4.83 8.45 6.25
C ALA A 42 6.11 8.89 7.00
N PRO A 43 7.29 8.80 6.36
CA PRO A 43 8.53 9.32 6.92
C PRO A 43 8.45 10.83 7.17
N PRO A 44 9.09 11.34 8.23
CA PRO A 44 9.12 12.77 8.54
C PRO A 44 9.95 13.60 7.53
N GLU A 45 10.64 12.96 6.59
CA GLU A 45 11.63 13.57 5.70
C GLU A 45 11.05 14.19 4.43
N ILE A 46 9.73 14.06 4.18
CA ILE A 46 9.08 14.62 2.99
C ILE A 46 8.75 16.10 3.23
N SER A 47 9.23 16.99 2.34
CA SER A 47 8.91 18.42 2.44
C SER A 47 7.40 18.68 2.28
N GLY A 48 6.87 19.73 2.90
CA GLY A 48 5.46 20.11 2.76
C GLY A 48 5.00 20.26 1.30
N PRO A 49 5.76 20.95 0.42
CA PRO A 49 5.44 21.04 -1.01
C PRO A 49 5.41 19.69 -1.71
N ALA A 50 6.37 18.80 -1.43
CA ALA A 50 6.39 17.44 -1.96
C ALA A 50 5.18 16.62 -1.50
N ALA A 51 4.88 16.64 -0.20
CA ALA A 51 3.73 15.97 0.38
C ALA A 51 2.41 16.44 -0.28
N SER A 52 2.28 17.74 -0.48
CA SER A 52 1.11 18.36 -1.14
C SER A 52 0.98 17.94 -2.61
N ALA A 53 2.09 17.91 -3.35
CA ALA A 53 2.10 17.48 -4.75
C ALA A 53 1.71 15.99 -4.90
N ILE A 54 2.25 15.12 -4.05
CA ILE A 54 1.93 13.69 -4.05
C ILE A 54 0.46 13.47 -3.67
N ALA A 55 0.00 14.11 -2.59
CA ALA A 55 -1.38 14.01 -2.12
C ALA A 55 -2.39 14.47 -3.19
N GLY A 56 -2.13 15.62 -3.82
CA GLY A 56 -2.99 16.14 -4.88
C GLY A 56 -3.09 15.22 -6.09
N ASP A 57 -1.96 14.68 -6.58
CA ASP A 57 -1.98 13.71 -7.67
C ASP A 57 -2.76 12.45 -7.26
N MET A 58 -2.43 11.83 -6.12
CA MET A 58 -3.08 10.59 -5.69
C MET A 58 -4.59 10.75 -5.45
N VAL A 59 -5.04 11.88 -4.89
CA VAL A 59 -6.48 12.17 -4.72
C VAL A 59 -7.18 12.37 -6.05
N SER A 60 -6.54 13.01 -7.03
CA SER A 60 -7.12 13.14 -8.38
C SER A 60 -7.37 11.76 -9.00
N ARG A 61 -6.43 10.82 -8.83
CA ARG A 61 -6.55 9.43 -9.30
C ARG A 61 -7.59 8.65 -8.51
N LEU A 62 -7.69 8.88 -7.20
CA LEU A 62 -8.72 8.29 -6.36
C LEU A 62 -10.12 8.69 -6.82
N ALA A 63 -10.32 9.97 -7.12
CA ALA A 63 -11.61 10.47 -7.56
C ALA A 63 -12.07 9.91 -8.91
N GLU A 64 -11.13 9.57 -9.79
CA GLU A 64 -11.43 8.82 -11.01
C GLU A 64 -11.98 7.42 -10.72
N GLN A 65 -11.68 6.83 -9.55
CA GLN A 65 -12.14 5.48 -9.17
C GLN A 65 -13.41 5.48 -8.33
N ILE A 66 -13.56 6.40 -7.38
CA ILE A 66 -14.67 6.40 -6.41
C ILE A 66 -15.71 7.51 -6.67
N GLY A 67 -15.49 8.32 -7.72
CA GLY A 67 -16.32 9.47 -8.08
C GLY A 67 -15.98 10.73 -7.27
N PRO A 68 -16.11 11.92 -7.85
CA PRO A 68 -15.73 13.18 -7.20
C PRO A 68 -16.70 13.58 -6.08
N GLY A 69 -16.17 13.92 -4.90
CA GLY A 69 -16.78 14.80 -3.89
C GLY A 69 -18.16 14.45 -3.33
N LYS A 70 -18.68 13.23 -3.56
CA LYS A 70 -20.02 12.81 -3.08
C LYS A 70 -20.00 11.87 -1.88
N ALA A 71 -18.82 11.33 -1.55
CA ALA A 71 -18.67 10.35 -0.48
C ALA A 71 -17.99 10.98 0.75
N THR A 72 -18.32 10.44 1.92
CA THR A 72 -17.57 10.71 3.14
C THR A 72 -16.39 9.75 3.20
N VAL A 73 -15.19 10.27 3.37
CA VAL A 73 -13.96 9.50 3.52
C VAL A 73 -13.59 9.46 5.00
N SER A 74 -13.42 8.26 5.55
CA SER A 74 -12.82 8.09 6.87
C SER A 74 -11.32 7.94 6.71
N LEU A 75 -10.59 8.94 7.19
CA LEU A 75 -9.14 8.96 7.17
C LEU A 75 -8.66 8.84 8.62
N LYS A 76 -7.76 7.90 8.88
CA LYS A 76 -6.99 7.89 10.12
C LYS A 76 -5.62 8.51 9.82
N PRO A 77 -5.45 9.85 9.95
CA PRO A 77 -4.18 10.48 9.68
C PRO A 77 -3.14 10.05 10.72
N ASP A 78 -1.89 9.89 10.29
CA ASP A 78 -0.76 9.97 11.20
C ASP A 78 -0.39 11.45 11.44
N ALA A 79 0.46 11.73 12.42
CA ALA A 79 0.95 13.09 12.69
C ALA A 79 1.94 13.61 11.62
N SER A 80 2.01 12.97 10.45
CA SER A 80 2.97 13.34 9.41
C SER A 80 2.49 14.53 8.56
N PRO A 81 3.43 15.26 7.92
CA PRO A 81 3.09 16.27 6.92
C PRO A 81 2.26 15.71 5.75
N PHE A 82 2.44 14.43 5.41
CA PHE A 82 1.67 13.80 4.34
C PHE A 82 0.22 13.57 4.73
N GLY A 83 -0.06 13.13 5.96
CA GLY A 83 -1.43 12.95 6.46
C GLY A 83 -2.24 14.24 6.38
N GLN A 84 -1.65 15.35 6.81
CA GLN A 84 -2.26 16.68 6.72
C GLN A 84 -2.49 17.12 5.27
N ALA A 85 -1.50 16.92 4.40
CA ALA A 85 -1.59 17.24 2.99
C ALA A 85 -2.68 16.41 2.27
N LEU A 86 -2.80 15.13 2.63
CA LEU A 86 -3.82 14.23 2.09
C LEU A 86 -5.23 14.64 2.52
N GLU A 87 -5.42 14.95 3.80
CA GLU A 87 -6.70 15.47 4.29
C GLU A 87 -7.10 16.77 3.57
N ALA A 88 -6.15 17.70 3.41
CA ALA A 88 -6.39 18.94 2.68
C ALA A 88 -6.73 18.69 1.20
N ALA A 89 -6.02 17.78 0.52
CA ALA A 89 -6.29 17.42 -0.87
C ALA A 89 -7.67 16.77 -1.05
N LEU A 90 -8.08 15.88 -0.14
CA LEU A 90 -9.42 15.28 -0.14
C LEU A 90 -10.51 16.34 -0.01
N LYS A 91 -10.38 17.25 0.96
CA LYS A 91 -11.32 18.37 1.15
C LYS A 91 -11.36 19.29 -0.06
N GLY A 92 -10.19 19.60 -0.64
CA GLY A 92 -10.07 20.42 -1.85
C GLY A 92 -10.74 19.79 -3.08
N TRP A 93 -10.80 18.45 -3.13
CA TRP A 93 -11.52 17.70 -4.17
C TRP A 93 -13.02 17.51 -3.87
N GLY A 94 -13.51 18.07 -2.76
CA GLY A 94 -14.92 18.08 -2.36
C GLY A 94 -15.35 16.90 -1.48
N TYR A 95 -14.45 16.07 -0.98
CA TYR A 95 -14.81 15.01 -0.05
C TYR A 95 -15.06 15.57 1.36
N ALA A 96 -16.08 15.03 2.04
CA ALA A 96 -16.16 15.16 3.48
C ALA A 96 -15.14 14.20 4.11
N VAL A 97 -14.30 14.69 5.04
CA VAL A 97 -13.30 13.86 5.73
C VAL A 97 -13.66 13.77 7.21
N VAL A 98 -13.74 12.54 7.71
CA VAL A 98 -13.91 12.26 9.14
C VAL A 98 -12.64 11.62 9.69
N THR A 99 -12.16 12.12 10.81
CA THR A 99 -10.98 11.63 11.52
C THR A 99 -11.41 11.13 12.90
N ASP A 100 -11.06 9.89 13.26
CA ASP A 100 -11.32 9.28 14.57
C ASP A 100 -12.80 9.13 15.01
N GLN A 101 -13.76 9.22 14.07
CA GLN A 101 -15.18 9.05 14.41
C GLN A 101 -15.69 7.64 14.14
N LYS A 102 -16.39 7.09 15.14
CA LYS A 102 -17.33 5.98 14.96
C LYS A 102 -18.47 6.52 14.11
N THR A 103 -18.42 6.25 12.82
CA THR A 103 -19.45 6.71 11.89
C THR A 103 -20.73 5.93 12.12
N ASP A 104 -21.84 6.64 12.32
CA ASP A 104 -23.17 6.03 12.37
C ASP A 104 -23.42 5.27 11.07
N SER A 105 -23.91 4.03 11.20
CA SER A 105 -24.00 3.02 10.14
C SER A 105 -24.86 3.39 8.93
N GLU A 106 -25.49 4.57 8.93
CA GLU A 106 -26.44 5.01 7.91
C GLU A 106 -25.78 5.84 6.79
N THR A 107 -24.61 6.44 7.03
CA THR A 107 -23.85 7.16 5.98
C THR A 107 -22.85 6.22 5.33
N LYS A 108 -22.86 6.14 3.98
CA LYS A 108 -21.85 5.39 3.22
C LYS A 108 -20.49 6.07 3.36
N VAL A 109 -19.67 5.54 4.25
CA VAL A 109 -18.31 6.03 4.54
C VAL A 109 -17.31 5.12 3.86
N ILE A 110 -16.38 5.72 3.12
CA ILE A 110 -15.29 5.01 2.45
C ILE A 110 -14.07 5.10 3.37
N PRO A 111 -13.62 4.01 3.98
CA PRO A 111 -12.40 4.05 4.77
C PRO A 111 -11.20 4.18 3.81
N LEU A 112 -10.27 5.07 4.15
CA LEU A 112 -9.07 5.36 3.37
C LEU A 112 -7.86 5.28 4.28
N ALA A 113 -6.89 4.49 3.83
CA ALA A 113 -5.55 4.45 4.41
C ALA A 113 -4.51 4.79 3.36
N TYR A 114 -3.33 5.16 3.84
CA TYR A 114 -2.17 5.40 2.98
C TYR A 114 -0.92 4.76 3.52
N VAL A 115 0.02 4.51 2.61
CA VAL A 115 1.40 4.19 2.94
C VAL A 115 2.28 5.08 2.08
N VAL A 116 3.20 5.78 2.71
CA VAL A 116 4.26 6.52 2.02
C VAL A 116 5.59 6.04 2.54
N LEU A 117 6.50 5.65 1.66
CA LEU A 117 7.82 5.14 2.08
C LEU A 117 8.89 5.44 1.02
N PRO A 118 10.15 5.62 1.44
CA PRO A 118 11.26 5.76 0.51
C PRO A 118 11.57 4.40 -0.13
N PHE A 119 11.84 4.42 -1.43
CA PHE A 119 12.24 3.25 -2.20
C PHE A 119 13.09 3.68 -3.38
N ASP A 120 14.32 3.17 -3.45
CA ASP A 120 15.25 3.41 -4.57
C ASP A 120 15.43 4.90 -4.95
N GLY A 121 15.61 5.76 -3.93
CA GLY A 121 15.76 7.21 -4.12
C GLY A 121 14.47 7.95 -4.51
N GLN A 122 13.34 7.24 -4.57
CA GLN A 122 12.00 7.76 -4.83
C GLN A 122 11.12 7.63 -3.59
N ILE A 123 9.94 8.23 -3.66
CA ILE A 123 8.87 7.99 -2.70
C ILE A 123 7.80 7.12 -3.37
N LEU A 124 7.48 5.99 -2.77
CA LEU A 124 6.28 5.22 -3.11
C LEU A 124 5.12 5.71 -2.26
N ALA A 125 4.05 6.14 -2.92
CA ALA A 125 2.79 6.46 -2.26
C ALA A 125 1.73 5.44 -2.68
N ARG A 126 0.94 5.01 -1.70
CA ARG A 126 -0.14 4.07 -1.87
C ARG A 126 -1.37 4.55 -1.12
N LEU A 127 -2.53 4.48 -1.76
CA LEU A 127 -3.83 4.72 -1.16
C LEU A 127 -4.67 3.45 -1.25
N SER A 128 -5.32 3.07 -0.15
CA SER A 128 -6.15 1.86 -0.10
C SER A 128 -7.52 2.17 0.50
N THR A 129 -8.57 1.73 -0.19
CA THR A 129 -9.97 1.66 0.23
C THR A 129 -10.45 0.23 0.14
N ASP A 130 -11.60 -0.14 0.70
CA ASP A 130 -12.08 -1.54 0.69
C ASP A 130 -12.07 -2.20 -0.71
N HIS A 131 -12.38 -1.44 -1.76
CA HIS A 131 -12.52 -1.97 -3.12
C HIS A 131 -11.37 -1.59 -4.08
N VAL A 132 -10.56 -0.60 -3.72
CA VAL A 132 -9.56 -0.04 -4.64
C VAL A 132 -8.25 0.24 -3.91
N GLU A 133 -7.14 -0.13 -4.52
CA GLU A 133 -5.79 0.27 -4.13
C GLU A 133 -5.10 0.97 -5.30
N LEU A 134 -4.49 2.13 -5.01
CA LEU A 134 -3.72 2.94 -5.94
C LEU A 134 -2.28 3.00 -5.47
N GLY A 135 -1.32 2.86 -6.37
CA GLY A 135 0.09 2.98 -6.06
C GLY A 135 0.86 3.72 -7.14
N ARG A 136 1.80 4.58 -6.74
CA ARG A 136 2.69 5.28 -7.66
C ARG A 136 4.01 5.68 -6.98
N ALA A 137 5.11 5.61 -7.73
CA ALA A 137 6.40 6.18 -7.38
C ALA A 137 6.53 7.65 -7.81
N TYR A 138 7.24 8.45 -7.02
CA TYR A 138 7.50 9.87 -7.26
C TYR A 138 8.98 10.21 -7.11
N ASN A 139 9.47 11.04 -8.03
CA ASN A 139 10.71 11.78 -7.83
C ASN A 139 10.39 13.01 -6.98
N VAL A 140 11.15 13.24 -5.91
CA VAL A 140 10.87 14.28 -4.93
C VAL A 140 11.98 15.32 -4.93
N THR A 141 11.60 16.59 -4.87
CA THR A 141 12.51 17.72 -4.69
C THR A 141 12.05 18.55 -3.50
N ALA A 142 12.88 19.52 -3.07
CA ALA A 142 12.49 20.43 -1.99
C ALA A 142 11.20 21.21 -2.32
N SER A 143 10.96 21.50 -3.59
CA SER A 143 9.83 22.31 -4.07
C SER A 143 8.60 21.51 -4.50
N GLY A 144 8.67 20.19 -4.59
CA GLY A 144 7.52 19.40 -5.04
C GLY A 144 7.86 17.93 -5.33
N ALA A 145 6.97 17.28 -6.06
CA ALA A 145 7.16 15.90 -6.51
C ALA A 145 6.56 15.70 -7.91
N THR A 146 7.16 14.80 -8.70
CA THR A 146 6.65 14.43 -10.02
C THR A 146 6.49 12.91 -10.13
N PRO A 147 5.44 12.42 -10.82
CA PRO A 147 5.27 11.00 -11.13
C PRO A 147 6.52 10.39 -11.78
N ALA A 148 7.08 9.36 -11.16
CA ALA A 148 8.21 8.59 -11.68
C ALA A 148 7.78 7.25 -12.30
N SER A 149 6.51 6.87 -12.17
CA SER A 149 5.94 5.64 -12.70
C SER A 149 4.50 5.83 -13.17
N ALA A 150 4.00 4.85 -13.95
CA ALA A 150 2.59 4.73 -14.24
C ALA A 150 1.78 4.45 -12.96
N LEU A 151 0.49 4.78 -12.97
CA LEU A 151 -0.41 4.46 -11.86
C LEU A 151 -0.67 2.95 -11.83
N SER A 152 -0.41 2.32 -10.69
CA SER A 152 -0.94 1.00 -10.39
C SER A 152 -2.34 1.12 -9.81
N LEU A 153 -3.28 0.35 -10.34
CA LEU A 153 -4.66 0.28 -9.89
C LEU A 153 -5.03 -1.19 -9.67
N MET A 154 -5.36 -1.54 -8.43
CA MET A 154 -5.92 -2.84 -8.09
C MET A 154 -7.38 -2.65 -7.65
N ARG A 155 -8.28 -3.45 -8.23
CA ARG A 155 -9.68 -3.54 -7.80
C ARG A 155 -9.89 -4.85 -7.06
N ARG A 156 -10.44 -4.77 -5.86
CA ARG A 156 -10.85 -5.93 -5.05
C ARG A 156 -12.31 -6.26 -5.38
N GLY A 157 -12.57 -7.52 -5.71
CA GLY A 157 -13.87 -8.07 -6.10
C GLY A 157 -14.42 -9.01 -5.06
#